data_AF-A0A7R6WBL4-F1
#
_entry.id   AF-A0A7R6WBL4-F1
#
_cell.length_a   1.000
_cell.length_b   1.000
_cell.length_c   1.000
_cell.angle_alpha   90.00
_cell.angle_beta   90.00
_cell.angle_gamma   90.00
#
_symmetry.space_group_name_H-M   'P 1'
#
loop_
_entity.id
_entity.type
_entity.pdbx_description
1 polymer ?
#
loop_
_entity_poly.entity_id
_entity_poly.type
_entity_poly.pdbx_seq_one_letter_code
_entity_poly.pdbx_strand_id
1 'polypeptide(L)'
;MSVAFYGAGSIVNLHSLVLVGFNFKNFTHFQYIGIVMKKLAFSLLMFACSQIVVAETLPFNLNIHGAGINIQKNLQLSDVGEGRTSINFIFSSDAGKQYQFDLNYKKLPSNRSYPANLDVTIKDMANNKLGYLFFANNNVRFFKKMGVFGLIVNIEGDPVDIRFTFDANKQANFRVAALDNERFIQDTLVPKFNFQMIRPVMLAQINNDVRSATYQLDDHPYTVNYSLVNTAQGLVEFQHNLYQLEGGQEQLLTRVYFQADSLTTLREAMYAGKYFHQQDGVFKLVFYPALGQTEPATVSSLQSDMTAL
;
A
#
# COMPACT_ATOMS: atom_id res chain seq x y z
N MET A 1 2.33 3.17 -57.35
CA MET A 1 2.84 4.52 -57.07
C MET A 1 3.23 4.58 -55.61
N SER A 2 4.54 4.78 -55.43
CA SER A 2 5.30 5.38 -54.33
C SER A 2 4.93 5.12 -52.85
N VAL A 3 5.96 4.57 -52.23
CA VAL A 3 6.24 4.25 -50.82
C VAL A 3 6.69 5.49 -50.03
N ALA A 4 6.66 5.35 -48.70
CA ALA A 4 7.63 5.83 -47.71
C ALA A 4 7.23 7.04 -46.85
N PHE A 5 7.33 6.86 -45.53
CA PHE A 5 8.10 7.78 -44.69
C PHE A 5 8.95 6.99 -43.68
N TYR A 6 10.19 7.46 -43.54
CA TYR A 6 11.34 6.96 -42.78
C TYR A 6 11.66 7.95 -41.63
N GLY A 7 12.45 7.50 -40.65
CA GLY A 7 13.30 8.35 -39.77
C GLY A 7 12.71 8.59 -38.38
N ALA A 8 13.29 8.17 -37.24
CA ALA A 8 14.68 8.19 -36.73
C ALA A 8 15.25 9.59 -36.46
N GLY A 9 15.57 9.85 -35.18
CA GLY A 9 16.58 10.81 -34.75
C GLY A 9 16.07 12.11 -34.11
N SER A 10 16.38 12.32 -32.83
CA SER A 10 16.48 13.65 -32.21
C SER A 10 17.85 13.70 -31.53
N ILE A 11 18.86 14.21 -32.24
CA ILE A 11 19.42 15.57 -32.15
C ILE A 11 20.19 15.79 -30.84
N VAL A 12 21.48 15.46 -30.89
CA VAL A 12 22.51 16.09 -30.06
C VAL A 12 23.11 17.20 -30.90
N ASN A 13 22.92 18.45 -30.46
CA ASN A 13 23.44 19.63 -31.13
C ASN A 13 24.96 19.69 -30.97
N LEU A 14 25.70 19.35 -32.03
CA LEU A 14 27.10 19.75 -32.22
C LEU A 14 27.10 21.02 -33.07
N HIS A 15 27.51 22.15 -32.49
CA HIS A 15 27.85 23.33 -33.26
C HIS A 15 29.31 23.71 -33.04
N SER A 16 30.01 23.75 -34.18
CA SER A 16 31.07 24.71 -34.53
C SER A 16 32.49 24.40 -34.05
N LEU A 17 33.16 23.59 -34.86
CA LEU A 17 34.62 23.60 -35.02
C LEU A 17 35.00 24.83 -35.86
N VAL A 18 35.65 25.83 -35.26
CA VAL A 18 36.35 26.89 -36.00
C VAL A 18 37.84 26.69 -35.79
N LEU A 19 38.54 26.42 -36.90
CA LEU A 19 39.98 26.42 -37.02
C LEU A 19 40.49 27.87 -36.86
N VAL A 20 41.27 28.14 -35.83
CA VAL A 20 42.17 29.30 -35.81
C VAL A 20 43.57 28.77 -35.59
N GLY A 21 44.40 28.88 -36.63
CA GLY A 21 45.81 28.56 -36.57
C GLY A 21 46.52 29.50 -35.61
N PHE A 22 47.26 28.93 -34.67
CA PHE A 22 48.27 29.66 -33.90
C PHE A 22 49.59 28.89 -33.92
N ASN A 23 50.62 29.68 -34.21
CA ASN A 23 52.02 29.32 -34.38
C ASN A 23 52.58 28.56 -33.17
N PHE A 24 53.28 27.46 -33.42
CA PHE A 24 54.02 26.72 -32.40
C PHE A 24 55.20 27.55 -31.90
N LYS A 25 55.08 28.08 -30.69
CA LYS A 25 56.23 28.29 -29.80
C LYS A 25 55.93 27.65 -28.45
N ASN A 26 56.73 26.63 -28.16
CA ASN A 26 57.07 26.03 -26.87
C ASN A 26 56.30 26.52 -25.64
N PHE A 27 55.72 25.53 -24.94
CA PHE A 27 55.14 25.51 -23.59
C PHE A 27 53.63 25.24 -23.62
N THR A 28 53.27 23.96 -23.45
CA THR A 28 52.06 23.44 -22.74
C THR A 28 51.70 22.03 -23.21
N HIS A 29 52.64 21.07 -23.19
CA HIS A 29 52.32 19.66 -23.45
C HIS A 29 51.99 18.86 -22.18
N PHE A 30 52.32 19.37 -20.99
CA PHE A 30 52.06 18.69 -19.71
C PHE A 30 50.73 19.04 -19.03
N GLN A 31 50.10 20.18 -19.36
CA GLN A 31 48.85 20.58 -18.72
C GLN A 31 47.60 19.93 -19.34
N TYR A 32 47.65 19.54 -20.62
CA TYR A 32 46.48 19.00 -21.31
C TYR A 32 46.19 17.53 -20.91
N ILE A 33 47.23 16.72 -20.70
CA ILE A 33 47.10 15.31 -20.25
C ILE A 33 46.54 15.24 -18.82
N GLY A 34 46.95 16.16 -17.94
CA GLY A 34 46.45 16.23 -16.57
C GLY A 34 44.96 16.58 -16.46
N ILE A 35 44.43 17.41 -17.37
CA ILE A 35 43.01 17.78 -17.39
C ILE A 35 42.14 16.61 -17.88
N VAL A 36 42.59 15.86 -18.89
CA VAL A 36 41.85 14.70 -19.42
C VAL A 36 41.85 13.55 -18.41
N MET A 37 42.98 13.26 -17.76
CA MET A 37 43.05 12.24 -16.70
C MET A 37 42.22 12.61 -15.47
N LYS A 38 42.16 13.90 -15.07
CA LYS A 38 41.29 14.34 -13.96
C LYS A 38 39.81 14.20 -14.29
N LYS A 39 39.39 14.50 -15.52
CA LYS A 39 38.00 14.28 -15.96
C LYS A 39 37.63 12.80 -15.97
N LEU A 40 38.50 11.92 -16.49
CA LEU A 40 38.29 10.48 -16.47
C LEU A 40 38.22 9.90 -15.03
N ALA A 41 39.11 10.37 -14.14
CA ALA A 41 39.08 9.97 -12.73
C ALA A 41 37.81 10.47 -12.01
N PHE A 42 37.33 11.68 -12.32
CA PHE A 42 36.09 12.22 -11.76
C PHE A 42 34.86 11.47 -12.29
N SER A 43 34.83 11.11 -13.58
CA SER A 43 33.78 10.27 -14.17
C SER A 43 33.76 8.86 -13.56
N LEU A 44 34.93 8.25 -13.32
CA LEU A 44 35.04 6.94 -12.65
C LEU A 44 34.60 7.02 -11.18
N LEU A 45 34.93 8.11 -10.47
CA LEU A 45 34.52 8.33 -9.09
C LEU A 45 33.01 8.54 -8.97
N MET A 46 32.40 9.26 -9.93
CA MET A 46 30.95 9.43 -10.01
C MET A 46 30.22 8.13 -10.37
N PHE A 47 30.84 7.25 -11.17
CA PHE A 47 30.32 5.90 -11.43
C PHE A 47 30.47 4.97 -10.21
N ALA A 48 31.56 5.09 -9.45
CA ALA A 48 31.79 4.31 -8.22
C ALA A 48 30.87 4.72 -7.05
N CYS A 49 30.35 5.96 -7.08
CA CYS A 49 29.37 6.45 -6.10
C CYS A 49 27.91 6.21 -6.51
N SER A 50 27.65 5.47 -7.60
CA SER A 50 26.30 4.96 -7.86
C SER A 50 25.99 3.90 -6.82
N GLN A 51 25.40 4.32 -5.70
CA GLN A 51 24.87 3.42 -4.69
C GLN A 51 23.84 2.53 -5.40
N ILE A 52 24.20 1.28 -5.62
CA ILE A 52 23.24 0.23 -5.96
C ILE A 52 22.33 0.16 -4.76
N VAL A 53 21.17 0.82 -4.83
CA VAL A 53 20.11 0.66 -3.82
C VAL A 53 19.68 -0.80 -3.94
N VAL A 54 20.22 -1.63 -3.07
CA VAL A 54 19.85 -3.04 -2.99
C VAL A 54 18.37 -3.06 -2.64
N ALA A 55 17.61 -3.68 -3.54
CA ALA A 55 16.25 -4.09 -3.37
C ALA A 55 15.98 -4.57 -1.95
N GLU A 56 15.21 -3.83 -1.15
CA GLU A 56 14.77 -4.39 0.12
C GLU A 56 13.73 -5.47 -0.18
N THR A 57 13.97 -6.67 0.36
CA THR A 57 13.02 -7.77 0.35
C THR A 57 12.57 -8.05 1.77
N LEU A 58 11.27 -8.26 1.95
CA LEU A 58 10.64 -8.50 3.25
C LEU A 58 9.87 -9.81 3.20
N PRO A 59 10.31 -10.86 3.93
CA PRO A 59 9.57 -12.11 4.01
C PRO A 59 8.28 -11.94 4.81
N PHE A 60 7.26 -12.73 4.48
CA PHE A 60 6.01 -12.81 5.21
C PHE A 60 5.35 -14.18 5.07
N ASN A 61 4.50 -14.52 6.03
CA ASN A 61 3.60 -15.67 5.96
C ASN A 61 2.23 -15.23 5.45
N LEU A 62 1.71 -15.93 4.46
CA LEU A 62 0.32 -15.84 4.03
C LEU A 62 -0.42 -17.07 4.54
N ASN A 63 -1.48 -16.84 5.31
CA ASN A 63 -2.41 -17.87 5.76
C ASN A 63 -3.81 -17.57 5.21
N ILE A 64 -4.40 -18.51 4.46
CA ILE A 64 -5.79 -18.43 4.02
C ILE A 64 -6.55 -19.57 4.71
N HIS A 65 -7.51 -19.25 5.57
CA HIS A 65 -8.24 -20.25 6.33
C HIS A 65 -9.73 -19.96 6.46
N GLY A 66 -10.55 -21.01 6.55
CA GLY A 66 -12.02 -20.94 6.64
C GLY A 66 -12.71 -21.62 5.46
N ALA A 67 -13.98 -21.97 5.59
CA ALA A 67 -14.77 -22.64 4.51
C ALA A 67 -14.09 -23.89 3.90
N GLY A 68 -13.45 -24.73 4.74
CA GLY A 68 -12.68 -25.89 4.26
C GLY A 68 -11.44 -25.52 3.45
N ILE A 69 -10.90 -24.31 3.62
CA ILE A 69 -9.63 -23.87 3.04
C ILE A 69 -8.60 -23.81 4.16
N ASN A 70 -7.39 -24.31 3.88
CA ASN A 70 -6.24 -24.19 4.76
C ASN A 70 -4.95 -24.09 3.93
N ILE A 71 -4.52 -22.87 3.64
CA ILE A 71 -3.32 -22.60 2.84
C ILE A 71 -2.34 -21.82 3.69
N GLN A 72 -1.08 -22.28 3.73
CA GLN A 72 0.04 -21.56 4.33
C GLN A 72 1.17 -21.43 3.31
N LYS A 73 1.66 -20.21 3.12
CA LYS A 73 2.79 -19.92 2.21
C LYS A 73 3.78 -18.96 2.85
N ASN A 74 5.06 -19.23 2.67
CA ASN A 74 6.15 -18.29 2.95
C ASN A 74 6.48 -17.54 1.66
N LEU A 75 6.35 -16.22 1.68
CA LEU A 75 6.47 -15.34 0.52
C LEU A 75 7.40 -14.16 0.83
N GLN A 76 7.71 -13.34 -0.18
CA GLN A 76 8.54 -12.15 -0.01
C GLN A 76 7.95 -10.96 -0.80
N LEU A 77 7.97 -9.77 -0.20
CA LEU A 77 7.69 -8.51 -0.88
C LEU A 77 8.99 -7.80 -1.22
N SER A 78 9.14 -7.28 -2.42
CA SER A 78 10.29 -6.47 -2.82
C SER A 78 9.89 -5.02 -3.09
N ASP A 79 10.70 -4.07 -2.61
CA ASP A 79 10.47 -2.62 -2.77
C ASP A 79 10.90 -2.07 -4.15
N VAL A 80 11.29 -2.93 -5.09
CA VAL A 80 11.87 -2.50 -6.37
C VAL A 80 10.82 -2.31 -7.45
N GLY A 81 10.38 -1.06 -7.61
CA GLY A 81 9.68 -0.59 -8.82
C GLY A 81 8.33 -1.24 -9.10
N GLU A 82 7.58 -0.62 -10.00
CA GLU A 82 6.27 -1.14 -10.42
C GLU A 82 6.41 -2.54 -11.05
N GLY A 83 5.64 -3.52 -10.56
CA GLY A 83 5.44 -4.80 -11.25
C GLY A 83 6.45 -5.92 -10.97
N ARG A 84 7.43 -5.75 -10.06
CA ARG A 84 8.37 -6.85 -9.73
C ARG A 84 7.87 -7.82 -8.68
N THR A 85 6.98 -7.37 -7.78
CA THR A 85 6.31 -8.27 -6.83
C THR A 85 4.86 -8.46 -7.27
N SER A 86 4.64 -9.50 -8.06
CA SER A 86 3.31 -10.03 -8.38
C SER A 86 3.27 -11.49 -7.96
N ILE A 87 2.37 -11.82 -7.05
CA ILE A 87 2.17 -13.17 -6.54
C ILE A 87 0.76 -13.58 -6.92
N ASN A 88 0.65 -14.62 -7.74
CA ASN A 88 -0.62 -15.19 -8.14
C ASN A 88 -0.57 -16.71 -7.99
N PHE A 89 -1.64 -17.28 -7.47
CA PHE A 89 -1.80 -18.73 -7.42
C PHE A 89 -3.27 -19.11 -7.28
N ILE A 90 -3.59 -20.32 -7.73
CA ILE A 90 -4.88 -20.95 -7.50
C ILE A 90 -4.81 -21.74 -6.19
N PHE A 91 -5.87 -21.68 -5.39
CA PHE A 91 -6.06 -22.53 -4.23
C PHE A 91 -7.45 -23.16 -4.27
N SER A 92 -7.68 -24.20 -3.46
CA SER A 92 -8.93 -24.96 -3.45
C SER A 92 -9.44 -25.15 -2.03
N SER A 93 -10.75 -25.26 -1.90
CA SER A 93 -11.41 -25.81 -0.71
C SER A 93 -11.32 -27.34 -0.71
N ASP A 94 -11.61 -27.96 0.44
CA ASP A 94 -11.74 -29.42 0.60
C ASP A 94 -12.82 -30.02 -0.32
N ALA A 95 -13.83 -29.23 -0.70
CA ALA A 95 -14.86 -29.60 -1.67
C ALA A 95 -14.39 -29.53 -3.14
N GLY A 96 -13.13 -29.15 -3.38
CA GLY A 96 -12.55 -29.06 -4.72
C GLY A 96 -12.87 -27.77 -5.48
N LYS A 97 -13.62 -26.83 -4.89
CA LYS A 97 -13.88 -25.53 -5.51
C LYS A 97 -12.62 -24.68 -5.51
N GLN A 98 -12.30 -24.10 -6.66
CA GLN A 98 -11.07 -23.34 -6.91
C GLN A 98 -11.29 -21.83 -6.83
N TYR A 99 -10.24 -21.14 -6.40
CA TYR A 99 -10.18 -19.69 -6.24
C TYR A 99 -8.81 -19.16 -6.68
N GLN A 100 -8.77 -17.91 -7.10
CA GLN A 100 -7.54 -17.23 -7.47
C GLN A 100 -7.19 -16.17 -6.42
N PHE A 101 -5.94 -16.23 -5.94
CA PHE A 101 -5.31 -15.20 -5.14
C PHE A 101 -4.39 -14.37 -6.05
N ASP A 102 -4.57 -13.05 -6.05
CA ASP A 102 -3.67 -12.10 -6.70
C ASP A 102 -3.18 -11.07 -5.68
N LEU A 103 -1.87 -10.89 -5.61
CA LEU A 103 -1.21 -9.83 -4.85
C LEU A 103 -0.25 -9.07 -5.76
N ASN A 104 -0.33 -7.75 -5.73
CA ASN A 104 0.58 -6.86 -6.44
C ASN A 104 1.06 -5.76 -5.49
N TYR A 105 2.38 -5.60 -5.37
CA TYR A 105 2.95 -4.43 -4.70
C TYR A 105 3.46 -3.46 -5.77
N LYS A 106 2.99 -2.22 -5.69
CA LYS A 106 3.21 -1.21 -6.74
C LYS A 106 3.66 0.12 -6.14
N LYS A 107 4.63 0.75 -6.80
CA LYS A 107 4.97 2.15 -6.59
C LYS A 107 3.87 3.05 -7.18
N LEU A 108 3.44 4.04 -6.42
CA LEU A 108 2.46 5.02 -6.85
C LEU A 108 3.16 6.25 -7.45
N PRO A 109 2.45 7.04 -8.29
CA PRO A 109 2.95 8.31 -8.79
C PRO A 109 3.41 9.23 -7.65
N SER A 110 4.45 10.04 -7.88
CA SER A 110 5.06 10.89 -6.86
C SER A 110 4.15 11.98 -6.29
N ASN A 111 3.01 12.25 -6.92
CA ASN A 111 2.00 13.20 -6.44
C ASN A 111 0.97 12.57 -5.47
N ARG A 112 1.17 11.32 -5.04
CA ARG A 112 0.33 10.66 -4.04
C ARG A 112 0.93 10.83 -2.64
N SER A 113 0.07 10.94 -1.63
CA SER A 113 0.49 11.04 -0.23
C SER A 113 1.24 9.78 0.26
N TYR A 114 1.00 8.64 -0.37
CA TYR A 114 1.74 7.40 -0.15
C TYR A 114 2.46 6.99 -1.43
N PRO A 115 3.77 6.67 -1.35
CA PRO A 115 4.59 6.32 -2.51
C PRO A 115 4.37 4.90 -3.03
N ALA A 116 3.66 4.02 -2.30
CA ALA A 116 3.40 2.66 -2.72
C ALA A 116 2.05 2.13 -2.19
N ASN A 117 1.59 1.03 -2.79
CA ASN A 117 0.44 0.28 -2.32
C ASN A 117 0.62 -1.23 -2.50
N LEU A 118 -0.10 -1.98 -1.67
CA LEU A 118 -0.35 -3.40 -1.83
C LEU A 118 -1.80 -3.61 -2.29
N ASP A 119 -1.99 -4.24 -3.44
CA ASP A 119 -3.28 -4.67 -3.97
C ASP A 119 -3.43 -6.17 -3.78
N VAL A 120 -4.49 -6.58 -3.09
CA VAL A 120 -4.87 -7.99 -2.94
C VAL A 120 -6.25 -8.18 -3.53
N THR A 121 -6.43 -9.19 -4.38
CA THR A 121 -7.73 -9.57 -4.94
C THR A 121 -7.94 -11.06 -4.80
N ILE A 122 -9.13 -11.45 -4.35
CA ILE A 122 -9.60 -12.84 -4.35
C ILE A 122 -10.70 -12.96 -5.40
N LYS A 123 -10.63 -13.99 -6.24
CA LYS A 123 -11.62 -14.25 -7.29
C LYS A 123 -12.05 -15.71 -7.31
N ASP A 124 -13.24 -15.95 -7.84
CA ASP A 124 -13.60 -17.28 -8.32
C ASP A 124 -12.97 -17.56 -9.71
N MET A 125 -13.14 -18.79 -10.19
CA MET A 125 -12.63 -19.18 -11.52
C MET A 125 -13.38 -18.56 -12.70
N ALA A 126 -14.52 -17.91 -12.46
CA ALA A 126 -15.24 -17.12 -13.46
C ALA A 126 -14.75 -15.65 -13.50
N ASN A 127 -13.67 -15.32 -12.76
CA ASN A 127 -13.12 -13.98 -12.59
C ASN A 127 -14.02 -12.99 -11.82
N ASN A 128 -15.08 -13.46 -11.15
CA ASN A 128 -15.83 -12.61 -10.24
C ASN A 128 -14.97 -12.30 -9.02
N LYS A 129 -14.87 -11.03 -8.66
CA LYS A 129 -14.14 -10.61 -7.47
C LYS A 129 -14.98 -10.95 -6.24
N LEU A 130 -14.37 -11.65 -5.29
CA LEU A 130 -14.97 -11.99 -4.01
C LEU A 130 -14.56 -10.98 -2.94
N GLY A 131 -13.30 -10.54 -2.97
CA GLY A 131 -12.78 -9.52 -2.07
C GLY A 131 -11.61 -8.77 -2.67
N TYR A 132 -11.43 -7.54 -2.19
CA TYR A 132 -10.34 -6.67 -2.61
C TYR A 132 -9.84 -5.84 -1.43
N LEU A 133 -8.52 -5.70 -1.32
CA LEU A 133 -7.85 -4.82 -0.37
C LEU A 133 -6.80 -4.00 -1.11
N PHE A 134 -6.92 -2.69 -1.01
CA PHE A 134 -5.88 -1.72 -1.32
C PHE A 134 -5.28 -1.24 -0.01
N PHE A 135 -3.97 -1.39 0.17
CA PHE A 135 -3.27 -0.92 1.37
C PHE A 135 -2.18 0.08 0.98
N ALA A 136 -2.38 1.36 1.27
CA ALA A 136 -1.41 2.42 1.01
C ALA A 136 -0.30 2.38 2.06
N ASN A 137 0.95 2.57 1.63
CA ASN A 137 2.10 2.48 2.54
C ASN A 137 3.29 3.32 2.06
N ASN A 138 4.19 3.62 2.99
CA ASN A 138 5.39 4.41 2.74
C ASN A 138 6.53 3.60 2.12
N ASN A 139 6.58 2.30 2.40
CA ASN A 139 7.54 1.33 1.86
C ASN A 139 7.22 -0.05 2.45
N VAL A 140 7.91 -1.09 1.97
CA VAL A 140 7.75 -2.45 2.48
C VAL A 140 8.03 -2.58 3.98
N ARG A 141 8.94 -1.78 4.58
CA ARG A 141 9.24 -1.85 6.03
C ARG A 141 8.03 -1.52 6.90
N PHE A 142 7.08 -0.74 6.39
CA PHE A 142 5.85 -0.45 7.12
C PHE A 142 5.09 -1.73 7.50
N PHE A 143 5.08 -2.76 6.64
CA PHE A 143 4.43 -4.03 6.95
C PHE A 143 5.06 -4.76 8.13
N LYS A 144 6.39 -4.64 8.31
CA LYS A 144 7.08 -5.14 9.50
C LYS A 144 6.67 -4.38 10.76
N LYS A 145 6.40 -3.07 10.65
CA LYS A 145 5.85 -2.28 11.77
C LYS A 145 4.40 -2.66 12.11
N MET A 146 3.57 -3.07 11.16
CA MET A 146 2.23 -3.57 11.52
C MET A 146 2.27 -4.97 12.13
N GLY A 147 3.21 -5.82 11.68
CA GLY A 147 3.31 -7.21 12.13
C GLY A 147 2.26 -8.11 11.48
N VAL A 148 0.97 -7.79 11.66
CA VAL A 148 -0.16 -8.54 11.08
C VAL A 148 -1.19 -7.61 10.46
N PHE A 149 -1.68 -7.97 9.27
CA PHE A 149 -2.89 -7.39 8.69
C PHE A 149 -3.61 -8.44 7.83
N GLY A 150 -4.88 -8.20 7.52
CA GLY A 150 -5.64 -9.14 6.70
C GLY A 150 -6.99 -8.64 6.22
N LEU A 151 -7.65 -9.51 5.48
CA LEU A 151 -8.99 -9.34 4.94
C LEU A 151 -9.75 -10.64 5.20
N ILE A 152 -10.94 -10.55 5.79
CA ILE A 152 -11.92 -11.65 5.80
C ILE A 152 -12.92 -11.38 4.68
N VAL A 153 -13.20 -12.42 3.88
CA VAL A 153 -14.17 -12.39 2.79
C VAL A 153 -15.17 -13.50 3.02
N ASN A 154 -16.46 -13.19 2.90
CA ASN A 154 -17.49 -14.20 2.87
C ASN A 154 -17.49 -14.92 1.51
N ILE A 155 -17.18 -16.21 1.52
CA ILE A 155 -17.19 -17.08 0.36
C ILE A 155 -18.27 -18.14 0.62
N GLU A 156 -19.33 -18.10 -0.19
CA GLU A 156 -20.45 -19.06 -0.12
C GLU A 156 -21.16 -19.13 1.25
N GLY A 157 -21.19 -18.02 1.99
CA GLY A 157 -21.82 -17.93 3.29
C GLY A 157 -20.83 -18.02 4.45
N ASP A 158 -19.60 -18.50 4.19
CA ASP A 158 -18.58 -18.74 5.21
C ASP A 158 -17.45 -17.70 5.17
N PRO A 159 -17.00 -17.21 6.34
CA PRO A 159 -15.87 -16.30 6.41
C PRO A 159 -14.54 -17.02 6.12
N VAL A 160 -13.78 -16.49 5.18
CA VAL A 160 -12.42 -16.92 4.86
C VAL A 160 -11.45 -15.79 5.20
N ASP A 161 -10.52 -16.03 6.12
CA ASP A 161 -9.50 -15.07 6.55
C ASP A 161 -8.22 -15.22 5.71
N ILE A 162 -7.88 -14.14 5.00
CA ILE A 162 -6.64 -13.95 4.27
C ILE A 162 -5.70 -13.09 5.12
N ARG A 163 -4.83 -13.75 5.87
CA ARG A 163 -3.94 -13.14 6.86
C ARG A 163 -2.50 -13.05 6.36
N PHE A 164 -1.93 -11.87 6.49
CA PHE A 164 -0.51 -11.60 6.23
C PHE A 164 0.22 -11.38 7.55
N THR A 165 1.34 -12.08 7.74
CA THR A 165 2.15 -11.99 8.97
C THR A 165 3.61 -11.74 8.62
N PHE A 166 4.07 -10.53 8.93
CA PHE A 166 5.43 -10.04 8.73
C PHE A 166 6.28 -10.19 9.99
N ASP A 167 5.64 -10.19 11.16
CA ASP A 167 6.26 -10.46 12.44
C ASP A 167 5.25 -11.12 13.40
N ALA A 168 5.31 -12.44 13.51
CA ALA A 168 4.40 -13.22 14.36
C ALA A 168 4.71 -13.08 15.85
N ASN A 169 5.95 -12.68 16.19
CA ASN A 169 6.43 -12.60 17.56
C ASN A 169 6.35 -11.20 18.13
N LYS A 170 5.80 -10.26 17.36
CA LYS A 170 5.71 -8.86 17.74
C LYS A 170 4.98 -8.69 19.06
N GLN A 171 5.62 -8.01 20.00
CA GLN A 171 5.04 -7.65 21.29
C GLN A 171 5.07 -6.13 21.46
N ALA A 172 4.10 -5.57 22.17
CA ALA A 172 4.15 -4.19 22.63
C ALA A 172 3.41 -4.03 23.97
N ASN A 173 3.28 -2.79 24.42
CA ASN A 173 2.42 -2.43 25.54
C ASN A 173 1.43 -1.33 25.13
N PHE A 174 0.86 -1.49 23.94
CA PHE A 174 -0.13 -0.57 23.41
C PHE A 174 -1.52 -1.15 23.64
N ARG A 175 -2.40 -0.34 24.23
CA ARG A 175 -3.71 -0.79 24.71
C ARG A 175 -4.78 0.20 24.30
N VAL A 176 -6.00 -0.29 24.11
CA VAL A 176 -7.16 0.55 23.74
C VAL A 176 -7.49 1.64 24.76
N ALA A 177 -7.08 1.47 26.03
CA ALA A 177 -7.20 2.48 27.07
C ALA A 177 -6.33 3.74 26.83
N ALA A 178 -5.36 3.66 25.91
CA ALA A 178 -4.57 4.83 25.49
C ALA A 178 -5.27 5.63 24.36
N LEU A 179 -6.45 5.19 23.90
CA LEU A 179 -7.11 5.70 22.69
C LEU A 179 -8.44 6.42 22.96
N ASP A 180 -8.68 6.81 24.20
CA ASP A 180 -9.92 7.44 24.66
C ASP A 180 -10.29 8.71 23.89
N ASN A 181 -9.27 9.47 23.49
CA ASN A 181 -9.42 10.73 22.75
C ASN A 181 -9.09 10.59 21.26
N GLU A 182 -8.81 9.37 20.79
CA GLU A 182 -8.42 9.15 19.40
C GLU A 182 -9.64 9.27 18.47
N ARG A 183 -9.44 9.99 17.36
CA ARG A 183 -10.46 10.18 16.33
C ARG A 183 -10.03 9.42 15.08
N PHE A 184 -10.99 8.78 14.43
CA PHE A 184 -10.80 8.10 13.16
C PHE A 184 -11.67 8.75 12.10
N ILE A 185 -11.27 8.74 10.83
CA ILE A 185 -12.17 9.13 9.73
C ILE A 185 -12.65 7.84 9.07
N GLN A 186 -13.96 7.68 9.11
CA GLN A 186 -14.67 6.66 8.37
C GLN A 186 -15.03 7.22 6.99
N ASP A 187 -14.84 6.41 5.95
CA ASP A 187 -15.50 6.60 4.65
C ASP A 187 -16.08 5.25 4.17
N THR A 188 -17.40 5.15 4.16
CA THR A 188 -18.14 4.02 3.61
C THR A 188 -18.95 4.51 2.42
N LEU A 189 -18.78 3.87 1.25
CA LEU A 189 -19.50 4.22 0.03
C LEU A 189 -20.18 2.99 -0.56
N VAL A 190 -21.47 3.10 -0.84
CA VAL A 190 -22.28 2.09 -1.54
C VAL A 190 -22.99 2.75 -2.72
N PRO A 191 -22.36 2.76 -3.92
CA PRO A 191 -22.86 3.54 -5.05
C PRO A 191 -24.27 3.16 -5.50
N LYS A 192 -24.64 1.87 -5.44
CA LYS A 192 -25.97 1.41 -5.86
C LYS A 192 -27.09 2.05 -5.03
N PHE A 193 -26.83 2.31 -3.76
CA PHE A 193 -27.78 2.94 -2.84
C PHE A 193 -27.67 4.46 -2.81
N ASN A 194 -26.77 5.05 -3.60
CA ASN A 194 -26.37 6.45 -3.46
C ASN A 194 -25.96 6.81 -2.02
N PHE A 195 -25.44 5.83 -1.28
CA PHE A 195 -25.08 5.99 0.12
C PHE A 195 -23.60 6.34 0.23
N GLN A 196 -23.29 7.44 0.92
CA GLN A 196 -21.94 7.77 1.34
C GLN A 196 -21.94 8.30 2.77
N MET A 197 -21.09 7.71 3.61
CA MET A 197 -20.88 8.14 4.98
C MET A 197 -19.41 8.49 5.15
N ILE A 198 -19.11 9.79 5.21
CA ILE A 198 -17.81 10.32 5.61
C ILE A 198 -17.96 11.08 6.92
N ARG A 199 -17.30 10.64 7.99
CA ARG A 199 -17.31 11.38 9.26
C ARG A 199 -16.15 11.03 10.18
N PRO A 200 -15.79 11.97 11.09
CA PRO A 200 -15.02 11.63 12.27
C PRO A 200 -15.81 10.68 13.17
N VAL A 201 -15.12 9.68 13.70
CA VAL A 201 -15.66 8.68 14.62
C VAL A 201 -14.76 8.61 15.85
N MET A 202 -15.36 8.68 17.03
CA MET A 202 -14.72 8.31 18.29
C MET A 202 -15.31 6.98 18.71
N LEU A 203 -14.45 5.98 18.94
CA LEU A 203 -14.91 4.64 19.31
C LEU A 203 -15.16 4.59 20.83
N ALA A 204 -16.40 4.31 21.20
CA ALA A 204 -16.78 4.18 22.60
C ALA A 204 -16.24 2.86 23.17
N GLN A 205 -15.50 2.93 24.28
CA GLN A 205 -16.06 2.52 25.56
C GLN A 205 -16.90 1.23 25.67
N ILE A 206 -16.54 0.06 25.14
CA ILE A 206 -17.36 -1.16 25.41
C ILE A 206 -16.91 -1.85 26.69
N ASN A 207 -15.61 -2.15 26.80
CA ASN A 207 -14.96 -2.68 28.00
C ASN A 207 -13.48 -2.30 28.01
N ASN A 208 -12.67 -2.83 28.94
CA ASN A 208 -11.24 -2.50 29.06
C ASN A 208 -10.39 -2.95 27.86
N ASP A 209 -10.90 -3.88 27.08
CA ASP A 209 -10.19 -4.49 25.95
C ASP A 209 -10.76 -4.11 24.59
N VAL A 210 -11.93 -3.44 24.56
CA VAL A 210 -12.68 -3.19 23.33
C VAL A 210 -13.21 -1.76 23.22
N ARG A 211 -12.71 -1.10 22.17
CA ARG A 211 -13.21 0.06 21.43
C ARG A 211 -14.31 -0.31 20.43
N SER A 212 -15.54 0.22 20.39
CA SER A 212 -16.40 -0.06 19.22
C SER A 212 -17.49 0.97 18.92
N ALA A 213 -17.90 1.04 17.64
CA ALA A 213 -19.08 1.75 17.17
C ALA A 213 -19.70 1.01 15.96
N THR A 214 -21.03 0.91 15.95
CA THR A 214 -21.80 0.26 14.87
C THR A 214 -22.79 1.24 14.25
N TYR A 215 -22.96 1.17 12.95
CA TYR A 215 -23.79 2.08 12.16
C TYR A 215 -24.61 1.32 11.14
N GLN A 216 -25.92 1.53 11.14
CA GLN A 216 -26.83 1.01 10.11
C GLN A 216 -26.72 1.86 8.84
N LEU A 217 -26.83 1.21 7.68
CA LEU A 217 -26.85 1.86 6.37
C LEU A 217 -28.29 2.22 6.03
N ASP A 218 -28.80 3.31 6.64
CA ASP A 218 -30.17 3.79 6.49
C ASP A 218 -31.20 2.65 6.61
N ASP A 219 -32.13 2.53 5.67
CA ASP A 219 -33.18 1.51 5.65
C ASP A 219 -32.73 0.17 5.03
N HIS A 220 -31.43 -0.02 4.80
CA HIS A 220 -30.89 -1.25 4.19
C HIS A 220 -30.49 -2.27 5.25
N PRO A 221 -30.48 -3.59 4.92
CA PRO A 221 -30.15 -4.64 5.88
C PRO A 221 -28.64 -4.74 6.14
N TYR A 222 -27.90 -3.63 6.16
CA TYR A 222 -26.45 -3.62 6.31
C TYR A 222 -26.02 -2.77 7.50
N THR A 223 -25.00 -3.25 8.20
CA THR A 223 -24.33 -2.51 9.28
C THR A 223 -22.84 -2.47 9.04
N VAL A 224 -22.25 -1.33 9.35
CA VAL A 224 -20.80 -1.18 9.41
C VAL A 224 -20.39 -1.02 10.86
N ASN A 225 -19.43 -1.83 11.28
CA ASN A 225 -18.89 -1.79 12.63
C ASN A 225 -17.38 -1.55 12.60
N TYR A 226 -16.94 -0.72 13.53
CA TYR A 226 -15.55 -0.44 13.80
C TYR A 226 -15.22 -0.96 15.18
N SER A 227 -14.08 -1.62 15.32
CA SER A 227 -13.57 -1.98 16.62
C SER A 227 -12.07 -1.81 16.74
N LEU A 228 -11.63 -1.53 17.96
CA LEU A 228 -10.26 -1.64 18.40
C LEU A 228 -10.24 -2.67 19.51
N VAL A 229 -9.41 -3.70 19.38
CA VAL A 229 -9.37 -4.82 20.31
C VAL A 229 -7.94 -5.03 20.79
N ASN A 230 -7.76 -5.18 22.10
CA ASN A 230 -6.47 -5.57 22.65
C ASN A 230 -6.12 -7.00 22.19
N THR A 231 -4.88 -7.22 21.76
CA THR A 231 -4.35 -8.56 21.52
C THR A 231 -3.64 -9.09 22.77
N ALA A 232 -3.45 -10.42 22.82
CA ALA A 232 -2.67 -11.05 23.88
C ALA A 232 -1.21 -10.57 23.91
N GLN A 233 -0.67 -10.16 22.75
CA GLN A 233 0.70 -9.68 22.57
C GLN A 233 0.91 -8.21 22.95
N GLY A 234 -0.12 -7.57 23.54
CA GLY A 234 -0.05 -6.15 23.90
C GLY A 234 -0.03 -5.20 22.71
N LEU A 235 -0.67 -5.61 21.62
CA LEU A 235 -0.97 -4.78 20.45
C LEU A 235 -2.45 -4.36 20.49
N VAL A 236 -2.81 -3.42 19.62
CA VAL A 236 -4.21 -3.11 19.31
C VAL A 236 -4.51 -3.53 17.88
N GLU A 237 -5.56 -4.32 17.69
CA GLU A 237 -6.10 -4.67 16.38
C GLU A 237 -7.28 -3.75 16.05
N PHE A 238 -7.15 -3.01 14.94
CA PHE A 238 -8.27 -2.30 14.35
C PHE A 238 -9.03 -3.23 13.41
N GLN A 239 -10.36 -3.18 13.44
CA GLN A 239 -11.25 -3.93 12.54
C GLN A 239 -12.31 -3.01 11.95
N HIS A 240 -12.57 -3.18 10.65
CA HIS A 240 -13.67 -2.54 9.91
C HIS A 240 -14.50 -3.63 9.25
N ASN A 241 -15.70 -3.79 9.78
CA ASN A 241 -16.62 -4.89 9.48
C ASN A 241 -17.80 -4.37 8.68
N LEU A 242 -18.20 -5.12 7.67
CA LEU A 242 -19.50 -5.00 7.01
C LEU A 242 -20.29 -6.26 7.32
N TYR A 243 -21.45 -6.08 7.93
CA TYR A 243 -22.42 -7.14 8.17
C TYR A 243 -23.69 -6.91 7.35
N GLN A 244 -24.39 -8.01 7.11
CA GLN A 244 -25.75 -8.03 6.60
C GLN A 244 -26.68 -8.67 7.63
N LEU A 245 -27.85 -8.10 7.82
CA LEU A 245 -28.90 -8.64 8.68
C LEU A 245 -29.86 -9.48 7.83
N GLU A 246 -29.79 -10.80 7.96
CA GLU A 246 -30.71 -11.74 7.30
C GLU A 246 -31.45 -12.58 8.34
N GLY A 247 -32.79 -12.59 8.29
CA GLY A 247 -33.60 -13.39 9.22
C GLY A 247 -33.39 -13.05 10.71
N GLY A 248 -32.94 -11.83 11.02
CA GLY A 248 -32.61 -11.40 12.38
C GLY A 248 -31.22 -11.81 12.86
N GLN A 249 -30.38 -12.40 12.00
CA GLN A 249 -28.99 -12.74 12.31
C GLN A 249 -28.01 -11.88 11.51
N GLU A 250 -26.93 -11.44 12.17
CA GLU A 250 -25.86 -10.71 11.52
C GLU A 250 -24.88 -11.69 10.86
N GLN A 251 -24.69 -11.54 9.55
CA GLN A 251 -23.71 -12.27 8.77
C GLN A 251 -22.54 -11.34 8.42
N LEU A 252 -21.31 -11.75 8.72
CA LEU A 252 -20.11 -11.02 8.30
C LEU A 252 -19.93 -11.18 6.79
N LEU A 253 -19.95 -10.06 6.05
CA LEU A 253 -19.68 -10.04 4.61
C LEU A 253 -18.19 -9.83 4.33
N THR A 254 -17.58 -8.88 5.04
CA THR A 254 -16.14 -8.65 4.97
C THR A 254 -15.62 -7.96 6.22
N ARG A 255 -14.35 -8.21 6.54
CA ARG A 255 -13.59 -7.47 7.57
C ARG A 255 -12.24 -7.09 6.99
N VAL A 256 -11.85 -5.82 7.11
CA VAL A 256 -10.43 -5.43 6.99
C VAL A 256 -9.89 -5.23 8.39
N TYR A 257 -8.70 -5.77 8.68
CA TYR A 257 -8.06 -5.62 9.98
C TYR A 257 -6.55 -5.45 9.88
N PHE A 258 -5.96 -4.78 10.87
CA PHE A 258 -4.53 -4.66 11.03
C PHE A 258 -4.16 -4.41 12.49
N GLN A 259 -2.94 -4.79 12.86
CA GLN A 259 -2.40 -4.60 14.20
C GLN A 259 -1.48 -3.38 14.26
N ALA A 260 -1.48 -2.73 15.41
CA ALA A 260 -0.62 -1.60 15.73
C ALA A 260 0.04 -1.81 17.09
N ASP A 261 1.32 -1.45 17.18
CA ASP A 261 2.14 -1.49 18.39
C ASP A 261 2.25 -0.14 19.09
N SER A 262 1.69 0.89 18.48
CA SER A 262 1.77 2.28 18.91
C SER A 262 0.70 3.11 18.19
N LEU A 263 0.43 4.31 18.74
CA LEU A 263 -0.44 5.28 18.10
C LEU A 263 0.09 5.73 16.73
N THR A 264 1.41 5.83 16.58
CA THR A 264 2.06 6.18 15.31
C THR A 264 1.75 5.13 14.24
N THR A 265 1.93 3.84 14.52
CA THR A 265 1.62 2.77 13.56
C THR A 265 0.14 2.74 13.20
N LEU A 266 -0.75 2.94 14.18
CA LEU A 266 -2.19 3.04 13.96
C LEU A 266 -2.55 4.20 13.02
N ARG A 267 -1.88 5.34 13.16
CA ARG A 267 -2.08 6.54 12.33
C ARG A 267 -1.38 6.51 10.97
N GLU A 268 -0.45 5.60 10.73
CA GLU A 268 0.20 5.42 9.42
C GLU A 268 -0.60 4.49 8.49
N ALA A 269 -1.52 3.68 9.03
CA ALA A 269 -2.28 2.71 8.26
C ALA A 269 -3.42 3.36 7.45
N MET A 270 -3.43 3.16 6.13
CA MET A 270 -4.50 3.60 5.25
C MET A 270 -4.88 2.49 4.27
N TYR A 271 -6.17 2.21 4.14
CA TYR A 271 -6.64 1.18 3.22
C TYR A 271 -8.00 1.51 2.59
N ALA A 272 -8.29 0.81 1.50
CA ALA A 272 -9.62 0.70 0.92
C ALA A 272 -9.94 -0.77 0.62
N GLY A 273 -10.89 -1.33 1.36
CA GLY A 273 -11.49 -2.63 1.10
C GLY A 273 -12.68 -2.52 0.15
N LYS A 274 -12.94 -3.58 -0.61
CA LYS A 274 -14.20 -3.71 -1.36
C LYS A 274 -14.80 -5.09 -1.19
N TYR A 275 -16.11 -5.11 -0.95
CA TYR A 275 -16.96 -6.28 -1.03
C TYR A 275 -17.87 -6.19 -2.26
N PHE A 276 -18.08 -7.32 -2.92
CA PHE A 276 -18.81 -7.40 -4.18
C PHE A 276 -20.08 -8.24 -3.95
N HIS A 277 -21.17 -7.59 -3.55
CA HIS A 277 -22.46 -8.26 -3.40
C HIS A 277 -23.06 -8.55 -4.77
N GLN A 278 -23.56 -9.77 -4.99
CA GLN A 278 -24.12 -10.17 -6.29
C GLN A 278 -25.34 -9.32 -6.67
N GLN A 279 -26.18 -8.99 -5.68
CA GLN A 279 -27.38 -8.21 -5.91
C GLN A 279 -27.11 -6.72 -5.75
N ASP A 280 -26.39 -6.32 -4.71
CA ASP A 280 -26.29 -4.91 -4.29
C ASP A 280 -25.03 -4.19 -4.75
N GLY A 281 -24.22 -4.89 -5.52
CA GLY A 281 -23.03 -4.33 -6.12
C GLY A 281 -21.93 -4.10 -5.08
N VAL A 282 -21.16 -3.05 -5.29
CA VAL A 282 -19.88 -2.86 -4.59
C VAL A 282 -20.07 -2.01 -3.34
N PHE A 283 -19.64 -2.55 -2.20
CA PHE A 283 -19.45 -1.82 -0.95
C PHE A 283 -17.98 -1.46 -0.82
N LYS A 284 -17.67 -0.17 -0.65
CA LYS A 284 -16.31 0.31 -0.42
C LYS A 284 -16.16 0.69 1.05
N LEU A 285 -15.16 0.09 1.69
CA LEU A 285 -14.80 0.28 3.09
C LEU A 285 -13.46 1.00 3.14
N VAL A 286 -13.46 2.29 3.44
CA VAL A 286 -12.24 3.10 3.41
C VAL A 286 -11.95 3.61 4.81
N PHE A 287 -10.68 3.51 5.19
CA PHE A 287 -10.20 4.00 6.47
C PHE A 287 -9.08 5.00 6.26
N TYR A 288 -9.26 6.15 6.89
CA TYR A 288 -8.25 7.17 7.02
C TYR A 288 -8.06 7.43 8.51
N PRO A 289 -6.82 7.33 9.02
CA PRO A 289 -6.54 7.79 10.37
C PRO A 289 -6.81 9.30 10.40
N ALA A 290 -7.62 9.76 11.36
CA ALA A 290 -7.84 11.19 11.49
C ALA A 290 -6.54 11.79 12.07
N LEU A 291 -5.89 12.62 11.25
CA LEU A 291 -4.72 13.48 11.54
C LEU A 291 -3.39 12.95 11.01
N GLY A 292 -2.85 13.74 10.06
CA GLY A 292 -1.48 13.64 9.60
C GLY A 292 -1.26 13.64 8.09
N GLN A 293 -2.15 14.20 7.26
CA GLN A 293 -1.62 14.85 6.05
C GLN A 293 -0.75 16.02 6.56
N THR A 294 0.54 15.75 6.82
CA THR A 294 1.52 16.81 6.65
C THR A 294 1.31 17.30 5.23
N GLU A 295 1.02 18.58 5.04
CA GLU A 295 1.16 19.21 3.73
C GLU A 295 2.47 18.67 3.10
N PRO A 296 2.47 18.27 1.81
CA PRO A 296 3.73 18.16 1.12
C PRO A 296 4.46 19.48 1.35
N ALA A 297 5.71 19.43 1.82
CA ALA A 297 6.48 20.64 2.10
C ALA A 297 6.22 21.64 0.98
N THR A 298 5.60 22.78 1.30
CA THR A 298 5.36 23.83 0.32
C THR A 298 6.69 24.13 -0.34
N VAL A 299 6.67 24.24 -1.67
CA VAL A 299 7.81 24.56 -2.54
C VAL A 299 8.43 25.95 -2.21
N SER A 300 8.12 26.54 -1.06
CA SER A 300 8.72 27.77 -0.53
C SER A 300 10.13 27.57 0.02
N SER A 301 10.60 26.33 0.26
CA SER A 301 11.99 26.08 0.67
C SER A 301 13.00 26.09 -0.50
N LEU A 302 12.58 26.44 -1.72
CA LEU A 302 13.48 26.68 -2.86
C LEU A 302 13.72 28.17 -3.15
N GLN A 303 13.18 29.09 -2.32
CA GLN A 303 13.38 30.53 -2.50
C GLN A 303 14.46 31.16 -1.59
N SER A 304 15.06 30.42 -0.66
CA SER A 304 16.15 30.95 0.17
C SER A 304 17.55 30.79 -0.43
N ASP A 305 17.72 30.02 -1.51
CA ASP A 305 19.04 29.76 -2.11
C ASP A 305 19.28 30.47 -3.45
N MET A 306 18.40 31.42 -3.84
CA MET A 306 18.59 32.25 -5.04
C MET A 306 18.98 33.72 -4.76
N THR A 307 19.37 34.06 -3.53
CA THR A 307 19.95 35.38 -3.21
C THR A 307 21.45 35.35 -2.89
N ALA A 308 22.15 34.31 -3.35
CA ALA A 308 23.61 34.27 -3.32
C ALA A 308 24.17 34.12 -4.75
N LEU A 309 23.92 35.14 -5.58
CA LEU A 309 24.75 35.57 -6.72
C LEU A 309 24.40 37.02 -7.08
#